data_AF-A0A918CR07-F1
#
_entry.id   AF-A0A918CR07-F1
#
_cell.length_a   1.000
_cell.length_b   1.000
_cell.length_c   1.000
_cell.angle_alpha   90.00
_cell.angle_beta   90.00
_cell.angle_gamma   90.00
#
_symmetry.space_group_name_H-M   'P 1'
#
loop_
_entity.id
_entity.type
_entity.pdbx_description
1 polymer ?
#
loop_
_entity_poly.entity_id
_entity_poly.type
_entity_poly.pdbx_seq_one_letter_code
_entity_poly.pdbx_strand_id
1 'polypeptide(L)'
;MKPAAAAKTSALSKKALAADEKGLDFARAWVEFPDPADEEQVFRCDLTWLTSRWNCIFGSGCQGIQAGRAADGCCTLGAHFSDEDDEKRVAGHVARLTPDIWQHHAEGTEHGWVSEDDEGSRQTRPFEGSCIFQNRPGFAGGAGCSLHILALREGREPLETKPDVCWQLPIRRTYDWIDRPDDTRVLQISIGEYDRRGWGPGGHDLHWWCTSATSAHGAGDPVYVSYRAELTELMGKAGYDRLVELCESRLAAQLPLLAPHPADPPA
;
A
#
# COMPACT_ATOMS: atom_id res chain seq x y z
N MET A 1 1.76 30.70 -23.66
CA MET A 1 1.18 29.41 -23.26
C MET A 1 0.22 29.66 -22.10
N LYS A 2 -1.08 29.39 -22.28
CA LYS A 2 -2.05 29.46 -21.18
C LYS A 2 -1.81 28.27 -20.25
N PRO A 3 -1.86 28.44 -18.92
CA PRO A 3 -1.75 27.30 -18.01
C PRO A 3 -2.95 26.37 -18.23
N ALA A 4 -2.68 25.07 -18.34
CA ALA A 4 -3.72 24.06 -18.39
C ALA A 4 -4.52 24.13 -17.08
N ALA A 5 -5.83 24.32 -17.18
CA ALA A 5 -6.72 24.21 -16.04
C ALA A 5 -6.59 22.78 -15.48
N ALA A 6 -6.29 22.66 -14.18
CA ALA A 6 -6.33 21.39 -13.48
C ALA A 6 -7.70 20.74 -13.74
N ALA A 7 -7.69 19.54 -14.34
CA ALA A 7 -8.91 18.78 -14.57
C ALA A 7 -9.57 18.55 -13.20
N LYS A 8 -10.78 19.09 -13.02
CA LYS A 8 -11.61 18.76 -11.86
C LYS A 8 -11.99 17.29 -12.00
N THR A 9 -11.31 16.41 -11.29
CA THR A 9 -11.72 15.02 -11.13
C THR A 9 -13.11 15.05 -10.50
N SER A 10 -14.13 14.73 -11.28
CA SER A 10 -15.51 14.63 -10.78
C SER A 10 -15.55 13.53 -9.72
N ALA A 11 -15.80 13.88 -8.47
CA ALA A 11 -16.03 12.91 -7.41
C ALA A 11 -17.15 11.95 -7.81
N LEU A 12 -16.95 10.65 -7.62
CA LEU A 12 -17.98 9.66 -7.90
C LEU A 12 -19.15 9.82 -6.90
N SER A 13 -20.37 9.58 -7.38
CA SER A 13 -21.52 9.50 -6.47
C SER A 13 -21.37 8.33 -5.49
N LYS A 14 -22.00 8.38 -4.31
CA LYS A 14 -22.00 7.24 -3.36
C LYS A 14 -22.41 5.90 -4.01
N LYS A 15 -23.39 5.93 -4.91
CA LYS A 15 -23.85 4.75 -5.66
C LYS A 15 -22.78 4.24 -6.62
N ALA A 16 -22.04 5.15 -7.28
CA ALA A 16 -20.96 4.78 -8.18
C ALA A 16 -19.76 4.22 -7.43
N LEU A 17 -19.41 4.78 -6.26
CA LEU A 17 -18.36 4.24 -5.39
C LEU A 17 -18.69 2.83 -4.91
N ALA A 18 -19.91 2.62 -4.42
CA ALA A 18 -20.36 1.30 -3.98
C ALA A 18 -20.41 0.26 -5.12
N ALA A 19 -20.60 0.70 -6.37
CA ALA A 19 -20.59 -0.18 -7.54
C ALA A 19 -19.18 -0.45 -8.07
N ASP A 20 -18.23 0.44 -7.77
CA ASP A 20 -16.82 0.31 -8.15
C ASP A 20 -16.11 -0.74 -7.29
N GLU A 21 -16.41 -0.79 -5.99
CA GLU A 21 -15.85 -1.80 -5.09
C GLU A 21 -16.54 -3.17 -5.22
N LYS A 22 -15.74 -4.24 -5.13
CA LYS A 22 -16.20 -5.62 -5.08
C LYS A 22 -16.34 -6.11 -3.65
N GLY A 23 -17.23 -7.09 -3.48
CA GLY A 23 -17.40 -7.79 -2.20
C GLY A 23 -16.12 -8.51 -1.77
N LEU A 24 -15.93 -8.67 -0.46
CA LEU A 24 -14.70 -9.22 0.14
C LEU A 24 -14.67 -10.76 0.18
N ASP A 25 -15.82 -11.40 -0.04
CA ASP A 25 -16.02 -12.85 0.08
C ASP A 25 -16.10 -13.48 -1.31
N PHE A 26 -14.93 -13.80 -1.85
CA PHE A 26 -14.77 -14.52 -3.11
C PHE A 26 -13.69 -15.60 -2.96
N ALA A 27 -13.68 -16.57 -3.87
CA ALA A 27 -12.66 -17.61 -3.87
C ALA A 27 -11.28 -16.98 -4.08
N ARG A 28 -10.28 -17.42 -3.31
CA ARG A 28 -8.88 -17.01 -3.45
C ARG A 28 -8.01 -18.22 -3.77
N ALA A 29 -7.05 -18.04 -4.66
CA ALA A 29 -6.00 -19.01 -4.93
C ALA A 29 -4.79 -18.67 -4.07
N TRP A 30 -4.49 -19.52 -3.09
CA TRP A 30 -3.30 -19.40 -2.25
C TRP A 30 -2.26 -20.43 -2.67
N VAL A 31 -0.98 -20.04 -2.61
CA VAL A 31 0.14 -20.97 -2.72
C VAL A 31 0.94 -20.95 -1.42
N GLU A 32 1.39 -22.11 -0.99
CA GLU A 32 2.29 -22.26 0.15
C GLU A 32 3.61 -22.87 -0.33
N PHE A 33 4.74 -22.33 0.12
CA PHE A 33 6.06 -22.86 -0.19
C PHE A 33 7.07 -22.52 0.92
N PRO A 34 8.10 -23.35 1.15
CA PRO A 34 9.18 -23.04 2.10
C PRO A 34 9.92 -21.76 1.71
N ASP A 35 10.34 -20.97 2.69
CA ASP A 35 11.28 -19.88 2.43
C ASP A 35 12.63 -20.47 1.99
N PRO A 36 13.14 -20.17 0.78
CA PRO A 36 14.44 -20.70 0.34
C PRO A 36 15.63 -20.20 1.19
N ALA A 37 15.45 -19.15 2.00
CA ALA A 37 16.46 -18.59 2.86
C ALA A 37 16.34 -19.01 4.34
N ASP A 38 15.21 -19.60 4.76
CA ASP A 38 14.96 -19.99 6.15
C ASP A 38 14.07 -21.24 6.24
N GLU A 39 14.60 -22.32 6.78
CA GLU A 39 13.89 -23.60 6.91
C GLU A 39 12.81 -23.62 8.00
N GLU A 40 12.82 -22.64 8.92
CA GLU A 40 11.81 -22.48 9.98
C GLU A 40 10.61 -21.65 9.51
N GLN A 41 10.61 -21.21 8.24
CA GLN A 41 9.59 -20.33 7.68
C GLN A 41 8.91 -20.92 6.43
N VAL A 42 7.62 -20.63 6.29
CA VAL A 42 6.87 -20.89 5.06
C VAL A 42 6.14 -19.63 4.61
N PHE A 43 6.14 -19.38 3.32
CA PHE A 43 5.33 -18.33 2.72
C PHE A 43 3.97 -18.89 2.31
N ARG A 44 2.92 -18.13 2.62
CA ARG A 44 1.55 -18.34 2.12
C ARG A 44 1.11 -17.12 1.33
N CYS A 45 1.12 -17.20 0.00
CA CYS A 45 0.93 -16.04 -0.89
C CYS A 45 -0.42 -16.09 -1.61
N ASP A 46 -1.13 -14.96 -1.63
CA ASP A 46 -2.40 -14.79 -2.33
C ASP A 46 -2.15 -14.56 -3.82
N LEU A 47 -2.24 -15.63 -4.61
CA LEU A 47 -2.07 -15.51 -6.05
C LEU A 47 -3.23 -14.79 -6.73
N THR A 48 -4.43 -14.77 -6.14
CA THR A 48 -5.54 -13.97 -6.69
C THR A 48 -5.20 -12.48 -6.65
N TRP A 49 -4.62 -12.02 -5.56
CA TRP A 49 -4.15 -10.64 -5.40
C TRP A 49 -2.88 -10.34 -6.20
N LEU A 50 -1.84 -11.16 -6.05
CA LEU A 50 -0.51 -10.88 -6.59
C LEU A 50 -0.46 -10.96 -8.12
N THR A 51 -1.39 -11.70 -8.73
CA THR A 51 -1.56 -11.75 -10.19
C THR A 51 -2.62 -10.79 -10.73
N SER A 52 -3.23 -9.98 -9.85
CA SER A 52 -4.25 -9.00 -10.25
C SER A 52 -3.66 -7.82 -11.02
N ARG A 53 -4.53 -7.08 -11.72
CA ARG A 53 -4.20 -5.86 -12.48
C ARG A 53 -4.33 -4.58 -11.67
N TRP A 54 -4.27 -4.68 -10.34
CA TRP A 54 -4.28 -3.51 -9.47
C TRP A 54 -3.04 -2.64 -9.66
N ASN A 55 -3.24 -1.31 -9.62
CA ASN A 55 -2.17 -0.34 -9.41
C ASN A 55 -2.68 0.86 -8.61
N CYS A 56 -1.79 1.53 -7.87
CA CYS A 56 -2.14 2.77 -7.18
C CYS A 56 -2.51 3.86 -8.18
N ILE A 57 -3.75 4.38 -8.07
CA ILE A 57 -4.27 5.47 -8.93
C ILE A 57 -4.29 6.84 -8.22
N PHE A 58 -3.42 7.04 -7.21
CA PHE A 58 -3.26 8.35 -6.57
C PHE A 58 -2.96 9.43 -7.60
N GLY A 59 -3.65 10.57 -7.50
CA GLY A 59 -3.57 11.65 -8.50
C GLY A 59 -4.23 11.35 -9.85
N SER A 60 -4.69 10.11 -10.09
CA SER A 60 -5.20 9.62 -11.38
C SER A 60 -6.56 8.92 -11.25
N GLY A 61 -7.41 9.37 -10.32
CA GLY A 61 -8.76 8.82 -10.12
C GLY A 61 -9.04 8.24 -8.74
N CYS A 62 -8.04 8.21 -7.85
CA CYS A 62 -8.23 7.88 -6.43
C CYS A 62 -9.36 8.71 -5.80
N GLN A 63 -10.25 8.06 -5.05
CA GLN A 63 -11.39 8.71 -4.39
C GLN A 63 -11.10 9.06 -2.93
N GLY A 64 -9.98 8.59 -2.38
CA GLY A 64 -9.56 8.79 -0.99
C GLY A 64 -10.41 8.02 0.01
N ILE A 65 -9.85 7.82 1.21
CA ILE A 65 -10.55 7.09 2.28
C ILE A 65 -11.56 7.95 3.05
N GLN A 66 -11.51 9.28 2.87
CA GLN A 66 -12.44 10.23 3.47
C GLN A 66 -13.23 10.98 2.40
N ALA A 67 -14.55 11.07 2.59
CA ALA A 67 -15.44 11.75 1.67
C ALA A 67 -15.03 13.21 1.44
N GLY A 68 -14.92 13.60 0.17
CA GLY A 68 -14.50 14.96 -0.21
C GLY A 68 -12.99 15.22 -0.12
N ARG A 69 -12.18 14.23 0.28
CA ARG A 69 -10.72 14.35 0.43
C ARG A 69 -9.95 13.41 -0.52
N ALA A 70 -10.44 13.26 -1.75
CA ALA A 70 -9.85 12.41 -2.77
C ALA A 70 -8.35 12.68 -3.03
N ALA A 71 -7.93 13.95 -2.93
CA ALA A 71 -6.54 14.36 -3.11
C ALA A 71 -5.59 13.84 -2.03
N ASP A 72 -6.09 13.33 -0.92
CA ASP A 72 -5.28 12.81 0.19
C ASP A 72 -5.03 11.31 0.08
N GLY A 73 -5.82 10.59 -0.71
CA GLY A 73 -5.69 9.14 -0.84
C GLY A 73 -5.86 8.42 0.49
N CYS A 74 -4.92 7.53 0.81
CA CYS A 74 -4.85 6.80 2.07
C CYS A 74 -4.08 7.56 3.17
N CYS A 75 -3.50 8.73 2.89
CA CYS A 75 -2.66 9.47 3.85
C CYS A 75 -3.46 10.21 4.95
N THR A 76 -4.80 10.20 4.87
CA THR A 76 -5.68 11.00 5.75
C THR A 76 -5.42 10.80 7.24
N LEU A 77 -5.14 9.57 7.66
CA LEU A 77 -5.02 9.22 9.08
C LEU A 77 -3.62 9.42 9.66
N GLY A 78 -2.61 9.73 8.84
CA GLY A 78 -1.22 9.52 9.23
C GLY A 78 -0.79 8.07 9.02
N ALA A 79 0.36 7.71 9.57
CA ALA A 79 0.92 6.36 9.51
C ALA A 79 1.59 6.03 10.84
N HIS A 80 1.09 4.99 11.50
CA HIS A 80 1.74 4.40 12.67
C HIS A 80 3.11 3.85 12.31
N PHE A 81 4.06 4.05 13.20
CA PHE A 81 5.36 3.39 13.10
C PHE A 81 5.22 1.94 13.58
N SER A 82 5.90 1.01 12.91
CA SER A 82 5.93 -0.39 13.32
C SER A 82 6.66 -0.57 14.65
N ASP A 83 7.75 0.18 14.84
CA ASP A 83 8.55 0.24 16.06
C ASP A 83 9.37 1.55 16.13
N GLU A 84 10.22 1.66 17.16
CA GLU A 84 11.11 2.82 17.32
C GLU A 84 12.15 2.95 16.20
N ASP A 85 12.55 1.84 15.57
CA ASP A 85 13.58 1.83 14.55
C ASP A 85 13.02 2.30 13.20
N ASP A 86 11.75 2.01 12.89
CA ASP A 86 11.00 2.65 11.80
C ASP A 86 10.95 4.17 11.98
N GLU A 87 10.57 4.66 13.18
CA GLU A 87 10.55 6.10 13.45
C GLU A 87 11.94 6.72 13.29
N LYS A 88 13.00 6.11 13.84
CA LYS A 88 14.39 6.60 13.72
C LYS A 88 14.85 6.65 12.27
N ARG A 89 14.54 5.61 11.47
CA ARG A 89 14.85 5.57 10.03
C ARG A 89 14.14 6.70 9.30
N VAL A 90 12.84 6.85 9.51
CA VAL A 90 12.04 7.93 8.89
C VAL A 90 12.58 9.30 9.31
N ALA A 91 12.94 9.50 10.57
CA ALA A 91 13.51 10.76 11.06
C ALA A 91 14.78 11.17 10.28
N GLY A 92 15.64 10.20 9.94
CA GLY A 92 16.82 10.45 9.10
C GLY A 92 16.47 10.94 7.69
N HIS A 93 15.36 10.48 7.12
CA HIS A 93 14.85 10.97 5.84
C HIS A 93 14.17 12.33 5.97
N VAL A 94 13.39 12.55 7.03
CA VAL A 94 12.72 13.82 7.34
C VAL A 94 13.73 14.96 7.50
N ALA A 95 14.88 14.71 8.13
CA ALA A 95 15.95 15.69 8.29
C ALA A 95 16.53 16.23 6.97
N ARG A 96 16.28 15.55 5.85
CA ARG A 96 16.72 15.94 4.50
C ARG A 96 15.59 16.57 3.67
N LEU A 97 14.37 16.62 4.21
CA LEU A 97 13.29 17.35 3.57
C LEU A 97 13.57 18.85 3.63
N THR A 98 13.13 19.54 2.60
CA THR A 98 13.34 20.98 2.42
C THR A 98 12.02 21.67 2.07
N PRO A 99 11.90 22.99 2.25
CA PRO A 99 10.67 23.73 1.94
C PRO A 99 10.23 23.65 0.46
N ASP A 100 11.11 23.24 -0.46
CA ASP A 100 10.77 23.05 -1.88
C ASP A 100 10.16 21.67 -2.19
N ILE A 101 10.22 20.70 -1.27
CA ILE A 101 9.57 19.38 -1.41
C ILE A 101 8.59 19.05 -0.31
N TRP A 102 8.59 19.79 0.79
CA TRP A 102 7.66 19.59 1.89
C TRP A 102 6.91 20.88 2.18
N GLN A 103 5.65 20.93 1.78
CA GLN A 103 4.78 22.10 1.93
C GLN A 103 4.68 22.58 3.38
N HIS A 104 4.60 21.63 4.31
CA HIS A 104 4.46 21.89 5.74
C HIS A 104 5.80 21.83 6.49
N HIS A 105 6.92 22.08 5.80
CA HIS A 105 8.26 21.99 6.39
C HIS A 105 8.41 22.83 7.65
N ALA A 106 8.07 24.13 7.60
CA ALA A 106 8.20 25.01 8.76
C ALA A 106 7.44 24.47 9.98
N GLU A 107 6.16 24.14 9.80
CA GLU A 107 5.28 23.54 10.80
C GLU A 107 5.85 22.22 11.37
N GLY A 108 6.31 21.32 10.50
CA GLY A 108 6.84 20.02 10.92
C GLY A 108 8.20 20.12 11.63
N THR A 109 9.00 21.14 11.31
CA THR A 109 10.28 21.39 12.00
C THR A 109 10.12 22.15 13.31
N GLU A 110 9.18 23.08 13.41
CA GLU A 110 8.99 23.92 14.61
C GLU A 110 8.12 23.21 15.67
N HIS A 111 7.09 22.48 15.23
CA HIS A 111 6.09 21.87 16.11
C HIS A 111 6.09 20.33 16.05
N GLY A 112 7.07 19.74 15.36
CA GLY A 112 7.25 18.30 15.23
C GLY A 112 6.39 17.66 14.15
N TRP A 113 6.71 16.43 13.77
CA TRP A 113 6.01 15.68 12.71
C TRP A 113 5.47 14.32 13.19
N VAL A 114 5.58 14.04 14.49
CA VAL A 114 5.06 12.85 15.16
C VAL A 114 3.97 13.27 16.14
N SER A 115 2.94 12.44 16.29
CA SER A 115 1.93 12.53 17.34
C SER A 115 1.70 11.16 17.96
N GLU A 116 1.12 11.15 19.16
CA GLU A 116 0.57 9.95 19.80
C GLU A 116 -0.95 9.92 19.58
N ASP A 117 -1.51 8.74 19.33
CA ASP A 117 -2.96 8.54 19.38
C ASP A 117 -3.46 8.34 20.82
N ASP A 118 -4.77 8.12 20.97
CA ASP A 118 -5.43 7.96 22.26
C ASP A 118 -4.93 6.73 23.05
N GLU A 119 -4.28 5.77 22.37
CA GLU A 119 -3.70 4.57 22.96
C GLU A 119 -2.19 4.72 23.23
N GLY A 120 -1.61 5.89 22.94
CA GLY A 120 -0.18 6.18 23.11
C GLY A 120 0.69 5.64 21.98
N SER A 121 0.10 5.15 20.88
CA SER A 121 0.87 4.68 19.73
C SER A 121 1.38 5.85 18.91
N ARG A 122 2.65 5.80 18.50
CA ARG A 122 3.31 6.88 17.76
C ARG A 122 3.01 6.77 16.26
N GLN A 123 2.70 7.89 15.64
CA GLN A 123 2.40 7.99 14.22
C GLN A 123 2.86 9.32 13.62
N THR A 124 2.99 9.39 12.29
CA THR A 124 3.17 10.68 11.62
C THR A 124 1.97 11.59 11.92
N ARG A 125 2.24 12.85 12.31
CA ARG A 125 1.24 13.80 12.78
C ARG A 125 0.17 14.09 11.72
N PRO A 126 -1.13 13.87 12.00
CA PRO A 126 -2.20 14.43 11.20
C PRO A 126 -2.22 15.95 11.34
N PHE A 127 -2.24 16.65 10.20
CA PHE A 127 -2.23 18.11 10.11
C PHE A 127 -3.19 18.57 9.01
N GLU A 128 -4.14 19.45 9.36
CA GLU A 128 -5.16 19.97 8.44
C GLU A 128 -5.93 18.86 7.67
N GLY A 129 -6.23 17.77 8.38
CA GLY A 129 -7.02 16.63 7.88
C GLY A 129 -6.28 15.65 6.97
N SER A 130 -4.95 15.66 6.95
CA SER A 130 -4.13 14.60 6.33
C SER A 130 -2.79 14.46 7.03
N CYS A 131 -1.97 13.45 6.71
CA CYS A 131 -0.59 13.37 7.16
C CYS A 131 0.19 14.68 6.87
N ILE A 132 1.01 15.14 7.82
CA ILE A 132 1.85 16.34 7.68
C ILE A 132 2.81 16.29 6.49
N PHE A 133 3.17 15.09 6.02
CA PHE A 133 4.01 14.90 4.83
C PHE A 133 3.23 14.93 3.51
N GLN A 134 1.90 15.00 3.53
CA GLN A 134 1.12 15.13 2.30
C GLN A 134 1.16 16.59 1.83
N ASN A 135 1.75 16.82 0.65
CA ASN A 135 1.66 18.06 -0.09
C ASN A 135 0.32 18.12 -0.85
N ARG A 136 -0.40 19.23 -0.67
CA ARG A 136 -1.70 19.47 -1.26
C ARG A 136 -1.58 19.75 -2.77
N PRO A 137 -2.65 19.54 -3.55
CA PRO A 137 -2.69 19.93 -4.95
C PRO A 137 -2.31 21.41 -5.16
N GLY A 138 -1.43 21.65 -6.14
CA GLY A 138 -0.95 23.01 -6.47
C GLY A 138 0.35 23.43 -5.77
N PHE A 139 0.89 22.62 -4.85
CA PHE A 139 2.22 22.87 -4.30
C PHE A 139 3.31 22.71 -5.38
N ALA A 140 4.24 23.67 -5.46
CA ALA A 140 5.26 23.71 -6.51
C ALA A 140 6.22 22.51 -6.47
N GLY A 141 6.46 21.93 -5.29
CA GLY A 141 7.27 20.72 -5.10
C GLY A 141 6.60 19.41 -5.55
N GLY A 142 5.33 19.46 -5.97
CA GLY A 142 4.52 18.30 -6.33
C GLY A 142 3.54 17.90 -5.22
N ALA A 143 2.37 17.42 -5.63
CA ALA A 143 1.35 16.89 -4.72
C ALA A 143 1.66 15.43 -4.32
N GLY A 144 1.23 15.02 -3.13
CA GLY A 144 1.49 13.69 -2.58
C GLY A 144 2.52 13.70 -1.45
N CYS A 145 3.05 12.54 -1.10
CA CYS A 145 3.94 12.39 0.05
C CYS A 145 5.33 12.99 -0.21
N SER A 146 5.78 13.91 0.65
CA SER A 146 7.11 14.53 0.55
C SER A 146 8.26 13.53 0.71
N LEU A 147 8.08 12.45 1.49
CA LEU A 147 9.06 11.36 1.60
C LEU A 147 9.16 10.57 0.29
N HIS A 148 8.03 10.32 -0.38
CA HIS A 148 8.05 9.71 -1.71
C HIS A 148 8.78 10.60 -2.73
N ILE A 149 8.51 11.92 -2.72
CA ILE A 149 9.21 12.88 -3.59
C ILE A 149 10.71 12.89 -3.30
N LEU A 150 11.11 12.82 -2.02
CA LEU A 150 12.51 12.73 -1.61
C LEU A 150 13.18 11.48 -2.18
N ALA A 151 12.56 10.30 -2.06
CA ALA A 151 13.10 9.05 -2.62
C ALA A 151 13.37 9.17 -4.12
N LEU A 152 12.39 9.66 -4.88
CA LEU A 152 12.54 9.83 -6.33
C LEU A 152 13.65 10.83 -6.70
N ARG A 153 13.79 11.93 -5.95
CA ARG A 153 14.87 12.90 -6.18
C ARG A 153 16.26 12.32 -5.91
N GLU A 154 16.34 11.33 -5.04
CA GLU A 154 17.59 10.65 -4.67
C GLU A 154 17.86 9.39 -5.47
N GLY A 155 16.97 9.02 -6.41
CA GLY A 155 17.07 7.78 -7.17
C GLY A 155 16.92 6.52 -6.30
N ARG A 156 16.10 6.60 -5.25
CA ARG A 156 15.82 5.54 -4.29
C ARG A 156 14.41 5.01 -4.45
N GLU A 157 14.17 3.80 -3.94
CA GLU A 157 12.82 3.26 -3.86
C GLU A 157 12.02 4.01 -2.78
N PRO A 158 10.75 4.37 -3.03
CA PRO A 158 9.92 5.05 -2.05
C PRO A 158 9.82 4.33 -0.70
N LEU A 159 9.85 2.99 -0.71
CA LEU A 159 9.81 2.17 0.50
C LEU A 159 10.96 2.49 1.47
N GLU A 160 12.12 2.90 0.96
CA GLU A 160 13.30 3.16 1.80
C GLU A 160 13.09 4.39 2.70
N THR A 161 12.29 5.36 2.25
CA THR A 161 12.12 6.66 2.93
C THR A 161 10.83 6.78 3.72
N LYS A 162 9.85 5.93 3.44
CA LYS A 162 8.50 6.01 4.02
C LYS A 162 8.41 5.17 5.31
N PRO A 163 7.46 5.48 6.21
CA PRO A 163 7.10 4.60 7.32
C PRO A 163 6.61 3.24 6.83
N ASP A 164 6.79 2.20 7.64
CA ASP A 164 6.53 0.81 7.25
C ASP A 164 5.11 0.58 6.75
N VAL A 165 4.12 1.01 7.54
CA VAL A 165 2.70 0.89 7.17
C VAL A 165 2.39 1.58 5.85
N CYS A 166 3.08 2.68 5.55
CA CYS A 166 2.83 3.53 4.40
C CYS A 166 3.34 2.95 3.07
N TRP A 167 4.46 2.23 3.08
CA TRP A 167 4.99 1.61 1.87
C TRP A 167 4.48 0.18 1.68
N GLN A 168 4.16 -0.52 2.78
CA GLN A 168 3.60 -1.87 2.69
C GLN A 168 2.23 -1.87 2.02
N LEU A 169 1.38 -0.85 2.25
CA LEU A 169 0.09 -0.76 1.57
C LEU A 169 0.23 -0.73 0.04
N PRO A 170 -0.57 -1.53 -0.70
CA PRO A 170 -1.68 -2.37 -0.24
C PRO A 170 -1.32 -3.86 0.00
N ILE A 171 -0.05 -4.20 0.14
CA ILE A 171 0.38 -5.54 0.53
C ILE A 171 0.15 -5.72 2.03
N ARG A 172 -0.57 -6.77 2.41
CA ARG A 172 -0.74 -7.19 3.78
C ARG A 172 0.21 -8.34 4.08
N ARG A 173 1.05 -8.16 5.10
CA ARG A 173 1.89 -9.21 5.67
C ARG A 173 1.37 -9.59 7.05
N THR A 174 1.18 -10.87 7.31
CA THR A 174 0.83 -11.39 8.64
C THR A 174 1.71 -12.59 9.00
N TYR A 175 1.78 -12.88 10.30
CA TYR A 175 2.65 -13.89 10.88
C TYR A 175 1.83 -14.79 11.78
N ASP A 176 1.87 -16.09 11.52
CA ASP A 176 1.19 -17.10 12.32
C ASP A 176 2.16 -18.24 12.64
N TRP A 177 2.24 -18.63 13.91
CA TRP A 177 2.97 -19.85 14.27
C TRP A 177 2.05 -21.06 14.12
N ILE A 178 2.51 -22.07 13.38
CA ILE A 178 1.77 -23.31 13.15
C ILE A 178 2.51 -24.47 13.82
N ASP A 179 1.84 -25.11 14.77
CA ASP A 179 2.26 -26.39 15.33
C ASP A 179 1.83 -27.52 14.40
N ARG A 180 2.78 -28.36 13.96
CA ARG A 180 2.54 -29.47 13.03
C ARG A 180 2.39 -30.80 13.78
N PRO A 181 1.73 -31.80 13.18
CA PRO A 181 1.54 -33.12 13.82
C PRO A 181 2.81 -33.93 14.08
N ASP A 182 3.95 -33.51 13.53
CA ASP A 182 5.27 -34.12 13.70
C ASP A 182 6.11 -33.44 14.80
N ASP A 183 5.44 -32.70 15.70
CA ASP A 183 6.03 -31.93 16.81
C ASP A 183 6.98 -30.80 16.37
N THR A 184 6.98 -30.44 15.07
CA THR A 184 7.68 -29.25 14.58
C THR A 184 6.78 -28.02 14.64
N ARG A 185 7.41 -26.84 14.70
CA ARG A 185 6.73 -25.55 14.66
C ARG A 185 7.34 -24.69 13.57
N VAL A 186 6.49 -24.06 12.77
CA VAL A 186 6.91 -23.22 11.64
C VAL A 186 6.28 -21.84 11.74
N LEU A 187 7.01 -20.81 11.33
CA LEU A 187 6.47 -19.47 11.14
C LEU A 187 5.87 -19.38 9.73
N GLN A 188 4.55 -19.24 9.64
CA GLN A 188 3.86 -18.92 8.39
C GLN A 188 3.79 -17.41 8.19
N ILE A 189 4.43 -16.92 7.13
CA ILE A 189 4.31 -15.54 6.68
C ILE A 189 3.29 -15.49 5.54
N SER A 190 2.15 -14.85 5.77
CA SER A 190 1.17 -14.64 4.71
C SER A 190 1.39 -13.30 4.00
N ILE A 191 1.38 -13.31 2.66
CA ILE A 191 1.45 -12.12 1.81
C ILE A 191 0.17 -12.06 0.97
N GLY A 192 -0.61 -11.00 1.11
CA GLY A 192 -1.87 -10.88 0.39
C GLY A 192 -2.39 -9.45 0.27
N GLU A 193 -3.66 -9.35 -0.11
CA GLU A 193 -4.36 -8.07 -0.26
C GLU A 193 -4.63 -7.42 1.10
N TYR A 194 -4.28 -6.14 1.23
CA TYR A 194 -4.75 -5.30 2.33
C TYR A 194 -6.16 -4.80 2.01
N ASP A 195 -7.16 -5.64 2.26
CA ASP A 195 -8.56 -5.27 2.10
C ASP A 195 -9.10 -4.46 3.30
N ARG A 196 -10.39 -4.08 3.25
CA ARG A 196 -11.04 -3.30 4.33
C ARG A 196 -10.91 -3.96 5.72
N ARG A 197 -10.84 -5.28 5.83
CA ARG A 197 -10.69 -5.98 7.12
C ARG A 197 -9.30 -5.77 7.73
N GLY A 198 -8.30 -5.46 6.91
CA GLY A 198 -6.95 -5.12 7.37
C GLY A 198 -6.93 -3.88 8.26
N TRP A 199 -7.87 -2.96 8.08
CA TRP A 199 -8.04 -1.73 8.87
C TRP A 199 -8.80 -1.95 10.19
N GLY A 200 -9.11 -3.20 10.56
CA GLY A 200 -9.97 -3.51 11.69
C GLY A 200 -11.42 -3.03 11.47
N PRO A 201 -12.20 -2.82 12.56
CA PRO A 201 -13.61 -2.41 12.45
C PRO A 201 -13.82 -1.12 11.65
N GLY A 202 -12.88 -0.16 11.74
CA GLY A 202 -12.96 1.13 11.05
C GLY A 202 -12.80 1.03 9.53
N GLY A 203 -12.32 -0.09 9.00
CA GLY A 203 -12.19 -0.31 7.55
C GLY A 203 -13.51 -0.31 6.80
N HIS A 204 -14.62 -0.63 7.48
CA HIS A 204 -15.95 -0.60 6.90
C HIS A 204 -16.48 0.83 6.71
N ASP A 205 -15.92 1.80 7.43
CA ASP A 205 -16.31 3.21 7.37
C ASP A 205 -15.51 4.02 6.33
N LEU A 206 -14.48 3.42 5.72
CA LEU A 206 -13.70 4.09 4.66
C LEU A 206 -14.62 4.44 3.50
N HIS A 207 -14.50 5.68 3.01
CA HIS A 207 -15.30 6.22 1.92
C HIS A 207 -15.18 5.38 0.63
N TRP A 208 -13.96 4.93 0.34
CA TRP A 208 -13.59 4.12 -0.81
C TRP A 208 -12.25 3.44 -0.52
N TRP A 209 -12.07 2.22 -1.01
CA TRP A 209 -10.83 1.47 -0.84
C TRP A 209 -10.35 0.89 -2.16
N CYS A 210 -9.07 1.14 -2.51
CA CYS A 210 -8.59 0.94 -3.87
C CYS A 210 -8.36 -0.53 -4.24
N THR A 211 -8.09 -1.42 -3.28
CA THR A 211 -7.73 -2.82 -3.58
C THR A 211 -8.93 -3.64 -4.05
N SER A 212 -10.13 -3.23 -3.65
CA SER A 212 -11.40 -3.85 -4.06
C SER A 212 -12.05 -3.14 -5.25
N ALA A 213 -11.53 -1.99 -5.68
CA ALA A 213 -12.18 -1.09 -6.62
C ALA A 213 -11.79 -1.34 -8.08
N THR A 214 -12.76 -1.60 -8.97
CA THR A 214 -12.51 -1.86 -10.40
C THR A 214 -11.74 -0.74 -11.09
N SER A 215 -11.94 0.50 -10.68
CA SER A 215 -11.24 1.67 -11.22
C SER A 215 -9.72 1.66 -11.00
N ALA A 216 -9.24 0.89 -10.02
CA ALA A 216 -7.81 0.69 -9.76
C ALA A 216 -7.23 -0.57 -10.44
N HIS A 217 -8.08 -1.38 -11.08
CA HIS A 217 -7.72 -2.65 -11.71
C HIS A 217 -7.73 -2.53 -13.24
N GLY A 218 -6.60 -2.14 -13.81
CA GLY A 218 -6.43 -1.98 -15.25
C GLY A 218 -4.97 -1.80 -15.67
N ALA A 219 -4.03 -2.13 -14.78
CA ALA A 219 -2.60 -2.01 -15.04
C ALA A 219 -2.13 -3.04 -16.07
N GLY A 220 -1.14 -2.67 -16.87
CA GLY A 220 -0.51 -3.58 -17.84
C GLY A 220 0.26 -4.71 -17.17
N ASP A 221 0.94 -4.40 -16.07
CA ASP A 221 1.70 -5.36 -15.27
C ASP A 221 0.90 -5.80 -14.03
N PRO A 222 1.01 -7.07 -13.61
CA PRO A 222 0.39 -7.54 -12.39
C PRO A 222 1.14 -7.07 -11.14
N VAL A 223 0.49 -7.12 -9.98
CA VAL A 223 1.05 -6.65 -8.70
C VAL A 223 2.43 -7.23 -8.39
N TYR A 224 2.66 -8.53 -8.59
CA TYR A 224 3.98 -9.13 -8.30
C TYR A 224 5.14 -8.53 -9.11
N VAL A 225 4.85 -7.91 -10.26
CA VAL A 225 5.82 -7.23 -11.11
C VAL A 225 5.95 -5.76 -10.71
N SER A 226 4.83 -5.05 -10.57
CA SER A 226 4.83 -3.61 -10.27
C SER A 226 5.29 -3.29 -8.84
N TYR A 227 5.09 -4.20 -7.89
CA TYR A 227 5.51 -4.11 -6.48
C TYR A 227 6.75 -4.96 -6.17
N ARG A 228 7.64 -5.16 -7.16
CA ARG A 228 8.87 -5.95 -7.00
C ARG A 228 9.70 -5.51 -5.79
N ALA A 229 9.90 -4.20 -5.63
CA ALA A 229 10.76 -3.66 -4.59
C ALA A 229 10.21 -3.97 -3.19
N GLU A 230 8.92 -3.70 -2.98
CA GLU A 230 8.22 -3.95 -1.72
C GLU A 230 8.16 -5.46 -1.41
N LEU A 231 7.85 -6.30 -2.39
CA LEU A 231 7.81 -7.75 -2.17
C LEU A 231 9.20 -8.34 -1.89
N THR A 232 10.24 -7.80 -2.54
CA THR A 232 11.63 -8.19 -2.26
C THR A 232 12.05 -7.79 -0.84
N GLU A 233 11.64 -6.60 -0.37
CA GLU A 233 11.89 -6.16 1.00
C GLU A 233 11.12 -7.04 2.01
N LEU A 234 9.87 -7.40 1.71
CA LEU A 234 9.02 -8.17 2.62
C LEU A 234 9.41 -9.64 2.78
N MET A 235 10.00 -10.24 1.74
CA MET A 235 10.22 -11.69 1.62
C MET A 235 11.68 -12.08 1.36
N GLY A 236 12.56 -11.11 1.18
CA GLY A 236 13.91 -11.33 0.65
C GLY A 236 13.91 -11.71 -0.83
N LYS A 237 15.09 -11.57 -1.46
CA LYS A 237 15.26 -11.85 -2.90
C LYS A 237 14.90 -13.30 -3.27
N ALA A 238 15.35 -14.26 -2.47
CA ALA A 238 15.11 -15.68 -2.73
C ALA A 238 13.61 -16.05 -2.67
N GLY A 239 12.90 -15.55 -1.64
CA GLY A 239 11.45 -15.72 -1.53
C GLY A 239 10.70 -15.06 -2.68
N TYR A 240 11.09 -13.84 -3.06
CA TYR A 240 10.49 -13.14 -4.19
C TYR A 240 10.73 -13.84 -5.53
N ASP A 241 11.96 -14.28 -5.82
CA ASP A 241 12.27 -15.02 -7.06
C ASP A 241 11.39 -16.29 -7.16
N ARG A 242 11.21 -17.01 -6.05
CA ARG A 242 10.33 -18.18 -6.01
C ARG A 242 8.85 -17.82 -6.22
N LEU A 243 8.39 -16.71 -5.64
CA LEU A 243 7.04 -16.20 -5.87
C LEU A 243 6.81 -15.86 -7.36
N VAL A 244 7.79 -15.23 -8.02
CA VAL A 244 7.71 -14.89 -9.45
C VAL A 244 7.46 -16.15 -10.29
N GLU A 245 8.22 -17.22 -10.09
CA GLU A 245 8.04 -18.48 -10.84
C GLU A 245 6.61 -19.04 -10.71
N LEU A 246 6.04 -18.96 -9.51
CA LEU A 246 4.69 -19.43 -9.21
C LEU A 246 3.62 -18.54 -9.86
N CYS A 247 3.79 -17.22 -9.80
CA CYS A 247 2.92 -16.26 -10.47
C CYS A 247 2.96 -16.40 -11.99
N GLU A 248 4.15 -16.54 -12.59
CA GLU A 248 4.33 -16.77 -14.02
C GLU A 248 3.71 -18.10 -14.46
N SER A 249 3.92 -19.16 -13.70
CA SER A 249 3.30 -20.47 -13.96
C SER A 249 1.77 -20.40 -13.93
N ARG A 250 1.20 -19.65 -12.98
CA ARG A 250 -0.24 -19.41 -12.89
C ARG A 250 -0.75 -18.65 -14.12
N LEU A 251 -0.09 -17.58 -14.51
CA LEU A 251 -0.50 -16.76 -15.65
C LEU A 251 -0.32 -17.46 -17.00
N ALA A 252 0.63 -18.39 -17.10
CA ALA A 252 0.87 -19.20 -18.30
C ALA A 252 -0.13 -20.36 -18.47
N ALA A 253 -0.91 -20.71 -17.46
CA ALA A 253 -1.88 -21.80 -17.52
C ALA A 253 -2.96 -21.51 -18.59
N GLN A 254 -3.11 -22.39 -19.58
CA GLN A 254 -4.00 -22.21 -20.75
C GLN A 254 -5.50 -22.45 -20.45
N LEU A 255 -5.96 -22.13 -19.25
CA LEU A 255 -7.36 -22.23 -18.82
C LEU A 255 -7.79 -20.89 -18.20
N PRO A 256 -9.10 -20.61 -18.09
CA PRO A 256 -9.55 -19.50 -17.27
C PRO A 256 -8.90 -19.60 -15.89
N LEU A 257 -8.30 -18.49 -15.43
CA LEU A 257 -7.63 -18.48 -14.13
C LEU A 257 -8.64 -18.90 -13.05
N LEU A 258 -8.27 -19.91 -12.24
CA LEU A 258 -9.04 -20.25 -11.05
C LEU A 258 -8.95 -19.08 -10.07
N ALA A 259 -10.10 -18.59 -9.61
CA ALA A 259 -10.21 -17.47 -8.68
C ALA A 259 -9.45 -16.20 -9.18
N PRO A 260 -9.88 -15.59 -10.30
CA PRO A 260 -9.36 -14.28 -10.71
C PRO A 260 -9.84 -13.21 -9.74
N HIS A 261 -9.11 -12.10 -9.64
CA HIS A 261 -9.55 -11.01 -8.76
C HIS A 261 -10.84 -10.41 -9.32
N PRO A 262 -11.92 -10.26 -8.52
CA PRO A 262 -13.22 -9.83 -9.04
C PRO A 262 -13.24 -8.39 -9.54
N ALA A 263 -12.25 -7.58 -9.15
CA ALA A 263 -12.09 -6.21 -9.63
C ALA A 263 -11.33 -6.12 -10.95
N ASP A 264 -10.62 -7.19 -11.37
CA ASP A 264 -9.93 -7.20 -12.65
C ASP A 264 -10.93 -7.17 -13.83
N PRO A 265 -10.53 -6.60 -14.97
CA PRO A 265 -11.28 -6.73 -16.21
C PRO A 265 -11.49 -8.21 -16.55
N PRO A 266 -12.64 -8.58 -17.15
CA PRO A 266 -12.83 -9.92 -17.70
C PRO A 266 -11.70 -10.26 -18.67
N ALA A 267 -11.16 -11.47 -18.56
CA ALA A 267 -10.14 -12.02 -19.46
C ALA A 267 -10.69 -12.22 -20.88
#